data_AF-A0A4Q9KFX6-F1
#
_entry.id   AF-A0A4Q9KFX6-F1
#
_cell.length_a   1.000
_cell.length_b   1.000
_cell.length_c   1.000
_cell.angle_alpha   90.00
_cell.angle_beta   90.00
_cell.angle_gamma   90.00
#
_symmetry.space_group_name_H-M   'P 1'
#
loop_
_entity.id
_entity.type
_entity.pdbx_description
1 polymer ?
#
loop_
_entity_poly.entity_id
_entity_poly.type
_entity_poly.pdbx_seq_one_letter_code
_entity_poly.pdbx_strand_id
1 'polypeptide(L)'
;MSAESNGRWVPAEVVFDDVAAALASAEDAVRPADRYLAAHRAALRVAAGVLARRRPRLRERRSIWAVLAGVAPELAEWADYFAMLQLKVEAVQAGAVGLVTTREADDLVRDAQAFAAAAHA
;
A
#
# COMPACT_ATOMS: atom_id res chain seq x y z
N MET A 1 20.05 -5.68 32.78
CA MET A 1 21.29 -4.96 32.41
C MET A 1 21.77 -5.57 31.10
N SER A 2 21.64 -4.81 30.02
CA SER A 2 22.19 -5.03 28.67
C SER A 2 21.70 -6.26 27.88
N ALA A 3 21.46 -6.21 26.58
CA ALA A 3 21.40 -5.11 25.61
C ALA A 3 20.84 -5.71 24.29
N GLU A 4 20.09 -4.88 23.56
CA GLU A 4 20.05 -4.89 22.09
C GLU A 4 19.46 -6.12 21.38
N SER A 5 18.13 -6.23 21.39
CA SER A 5 17.39 -6.84 20.29
C SER A 5 17.43 -5.89 19.09
N ASN A 6 18.55 -5.98 18.38
CA ASN A 6 18.96 -5.18 17.23
C ASN A 6 17.83 -5.02 16.20
N GLY A 7 17.63 -3.76 15.77
CA GLY A 7 16.65 -3.35 14.78
C GLY A 7 16.95 -3.92 13.41
N ARG A 8 16.61 -5.19 13.19
CA ARG A 8 16.70 -5.81 11.87
C ARG A 8 15.51 -5.35 11.03
N TRP A 9 15.72 -4.24 10.32
CA TRP A 9 15.09 -4.05 9.03
C TRP A 9 15.42 -5.30 8.19
N VAL A 10 14.39 -6.03 7.75
CA VAL A 10 14.53 -7.23 6.90
C VAL A 10 14.09 -6.87 5.48
N PRO A 11 15.02 -6.71 4.53
CA PRO A 11 14.69 -6.52 3.12
C PRO A 11 15.46 -7.53 2.27
N ALA A 12 14.75 -8.58 1.86
CA ALA A 12 15.02 -9.37 0.66
C ALA A 12 14.08 -10.58 0.54
N GLU A 13 13.42 -11.01 1.62
CA GLU A 13 12.61 -12.25 1.62
C GLU A 13 11.09 -12.05 1.61
N VAL A 14 10.61 -10.81 1.59
CA VAL A 14 9.20 -10.60 1.23
C VAL A 14 9.13 -10.69 -0.28
N VAL A 15 8.74 -11.84 -0.80
CA VAL A 15 8.22 -11.98 -2.16
C VAL A 15 6.98 -11.09 -2.21
N PHE A 16 7.16 -9.83 -2.60
CA PHE A 16 6.04 -9.06 -3.09
C PHE A 16 5.65 -9.76 -4.39
N ASP A 17 4.43 -10.32 -4.45
CA ASP A 17 3.83 -10.54 -5.76
C ASP A 17 4.06 -9.28 -6.59
N ASP A 18 4.46 -9.46 -7.86
CA ASP A 18 4.59 -8.36 -8.80
C ASP A 18 3.36 -7.46 -8.70
N VAL A 19 3.52 -6.13 -8.85
CA VAL A 19 2.41 -5.16 -8.80
C VAL A 19 1.25 -5.64 -9.67
N ALA A 20 1.57 -6.20 -10.84
CA ALA A 20 0.59 -6.80 -11.75
C ALA A 20 -0.21 -7.95 -11.11
N ALA A 21 0.45 -8.88 -10.43
CA ALA A 21 -0.20 -9.99 -9.76
C ALA A 21 -1.07 -9.52 -8.57
N ALA A 22 -0.64 -8.48 -7.84
CA ALA A 22 -1.44 -7.91 -6.77
C ALA A 22 -2.70 -7.18 -7.29
N LEU A 23 -2.60 -6.50 -8.44
CA LEU A 23 -3.75 -5.89 -9.10
C LEU A 23 -4.72 -6.95 -9.64
N ALA A 24 -4.21 -7.99 -10.30
CA ALA A 24 -5.02 -9.11 -10.76
C ALA A 24 -5.77 -9.78 -9.60
N SER A 25 -5.09 -10.01 -8.48
CA SER A 25 -5.73 -10.56 -7.27
C SER A 25 -6.87 -9.68 -6.75
N ALA A 26 -6.76 -8.35 -6.90
CA ALA A 26 -7.84 -7.44 -6.52
C ALA A 26 -9.02 -7.52 -7.49
N GLU A 27 -8.77 -7.58 -8.79
CA GLU A 27 -9.79 -7.75 -9.83
C GLU A 27 -10.58 -9.06 -9.66
N ASP A 28 -9.89 -10.16 -9.34
CA ASP A 28 -10.49 -11.49 -9.16
C ASP A 28 -11.26 -11.64 -7.84
N ALA A 29 -11.08 -10.74 -6.88
CA ALA A 29 -11.71 -10.84 -5.58
C ALA A 29 -13.24 -10.65 -5.67
N VAL A 30 -13.99 -11.68 -5.24
CA VAL A 30 -15.46 -11.72 -5.34
C VAL A 30 -16.13 -10.78 -4.33
N ARG A 31 -15.68 -10.77 -3.08
CA ARG A 31 -16.29 -9.97 -2.02
C ARG A 31 -15.74 -8.53 -2.03
N PRO A 32 -16.58 -7.50 -1.87
CA PRO A 32 -16.13 -6.10 -1.87
C PRO A 32 -15.03 -5.81 -0.85
N ALA A 33 -15.15 -6.33 0.37
CA ALA A 33 -14.13 -6.16 1.41
C ALA A 33 -12.78 -6.78 1.01
N ASP A 34 -12.79 -7.99 0.44
CA ASP A 34 -11.56 -8.67 -0.01
C ASP A 34 -10.91 -7.91 -1.17
N ARG A 35 -11.71 -7.45 -2.13
CA ARG A 35 -11.27 -6.61 -3.27
C ARG A 35 -10.64 -5.31 -2.78
N TYR A 36 -11.28 -4.61 -1.85
CA TYR A 36 -10.78 -3.37 -1.29
C TYR A 36 -9.45 -3.56 -0.56
N LEU A 37 -9.32 -4.61 0.26
CA LEU A 37 -8.06 -4.95 0.92
C LEU A 37 -6.97 -5.35 -0.08
N ALA A 38 -7.31 -6.09 -1.13
CA ALA A 38 -6.37 -6.48 -2.17
C ALA A 38 -5.89 -5.26 -2.98
N ALA A 39 -6.78 -4.34 -3.33
CA ALA A 39 -6.45 -3.10 -4.03
C ALA A 39 -5.49 -2.21 -3.20
N HIS A 40 -5.75 -2.05 -1.90
CA HIS A 40 -4.83 -1.32 -1.01
C HIS A 40 -3.46 -2.00 -0.90
N ARG A 41 -3.43 -3.35 -0.86
CA ARG A 41 -2.17 -4.12 -0.87
C ARG A 41 -1.40 -3.95 -2.19
N ALA A 42 -2.09 -3.80 -3.32
CA ALA A 42 -1.45 -3.49 -4.60
C ALA A 42 -0.81 -2.09 -4.57
N ALA A 43 -1.54 -1.08 -4.07
CA ALA A 43 -1.00 0.26 -3.88
C ALA A 43 0.24 0.29 -2.96
N LEU A 44 0.22 -0.49 -1.85
CA LEU A 44 1.39 -0.63 -0.98
C LEU A 44 2.62 -1.20 -1.71
N ARG A 45 2.41 -2.16 -2.62
CA ARG A 45 3.50 -2.73 -3.45
C ARG A 45 4.05 -1.72 -4.45
N VAL A 46 3.19 -0.91 -5.08
CA VAL A 46 3.62 0.21 -5.95
C VAL A 46 4.51 1.16 -5.17
N ALA A 47 4.06 1.63 -4.01
CA ALA A 47 4.83 2.53 -3.14
C ALA A 47 6.17 1.90 -2.72
N ALA A 48 6.16 0.63 -2.29
CA ALA A 48 7.37 -0.10 -1.93
C ALA A 48 8.36 -0.20 -3.12
N GLY A 49 7.86 -0.44 -4.34
CA GLY A 49 8.66 -0.44 -5.56
C GLY A 49 9.33 0.91 -5.84
N VAL A 50 8.60 2.02 -5.70
CA VAL A 50 9.16 3.38 -5.82
C VAL A 50 10.28 3.60 -4.81
N LEU A 51 10.02 3.28 -3.54
CA LEU A 51 10.99 3.47 -2.45
C LEU A 51 12.22 2.57 -2.61
N ALA A 52 12.06 1.33 -3.08
CA ALA A 52 13.17 0.42 -3.34
C ALA A 52 14.10 0.95 -4.44
N ARG A 53 13.55 1.61 -5.47
CA ARG A 53 14.33 2.28 -6.51
C ARG A 53 15.05 3.53 -5.99
N ARG A 54 14.38 4.35 -5.17
CA ARG A 54 14.94 5.61 -4.66
C ARG A 54 15.85 5.46 -3.44
N ARG A 55 15.77 4.34 -2.71
CA ARG A 55 16.58 3.99 -1.54
C ARG A 55 16.72 5.11 -0.50
N PRO A 56 15.62 5.66 0.02
CA PRO A 56 15.69 6.74 1.00
C PRO A 56 16.32 6.27 2.32
N ARG A 57 17.11 7.14 2.95
CA ARG A 57 17.62 6.90 4.30
C ARG A 57 16.53 7.23 5.32
N LEU A 58 15.95 6.21 5.95
CA LEU A 58 14.94 6.38 6.98
C LEU A 58 15.61 6.61 8.33
N ARG A 59 15.29 7.72 9.00
CA ARG A 59 15.82 8.05 10.33
C ARG A 59 14.86 7.72 11.48
N GLU A 60 13.60 7.44 11.15
CA GLU A 60 12.50 7.25 12.10
C GLU A 60 11.44 6.30 11.53
N ARG A 61 10.60 5.73 12.40
CA ARG A 61 9.44 4.91 12.00
C ARG A 61 8.34 5.82 11.47
N ARG A 62 8.20 5.88 10.15
CA ARG A 62 7.10 6.56 9.46
C ARG A 62 6.26 5.57 8.67
N SER A 63 5.00 5.92 8.43
CA SER A 63 4.18 5.18 7.47
C SER A 63 4.83 5.23 6.09
N ILE A 64 4.63 4.18 5.29
CA ILE A 64 5.14 4.12 3.92
C ILE A 64 4.65 5.31 3.08
N TRP A 65 3.42 5.77 3.32
CA TRP A 65 2.82 6.92 2.65
C TRP A 65 3.53 8.24 3.01
N ALA A 66 3.82 8.48 4.28
CA ALA A 66 4.59 9.66 4.70
C ALA A 66 6.01 9.66 4.13
N VAL A 67 6.63 8.48 4.02
CA VAL A 67 7.93 8.34 3.36
C VAL A 67 7.82 8.60 1.86
N LEU A 68 6.79 8.06 1.20
CA LEU A 68 6.54 8.25 -0.22
C LEU A 68 6.36 9.73 -0.56
N ALA A 69 5.50 10.45 0.15
CA ALA A 69 5.27 11.88 -0.09
C ALA A 69 6.56 12.71 0.01
N GLY A 70 7.46 12.37 0.95
CA GLY A 70 8.73 13.07 1.10
C GLY A 70 9.80 12.71 0.04
N VAL A 71 9.73 11.51 -0.53
CA VAL A 71 10.76 10.97 -1.45
C VAL A 71 10.32 11.06 -2.93
N ALA A 72 9.01 11.11 -3.17
CA ALA A 72 8.37 11.31 -4.46
C ALA A 72 7.21 12.32 -4.30
N PRO A 73 7.50 13.63 -4.20
CA PRO A 73 6.50 14.68 -4.06
C PRO A 73 5.47 14.70 -5.20
N GLU A 74 5.87 14.28 -6.40
CA GLU A 74 4.99 14.09 -7.55
C GLU A 74 3.92 13.01 -7.34
N LEU A 75 4.09 12.15 -6.32
CA LEU A 75 3.13 11.15 -5.88
C LEU A 75 2.51 11.49 -4.50
N ALA A 76 2.70 12.72 -4.00
CA ALA A 76 2.23 13.09 -2.66
C ALA A 76 0.70 13.04 -2.52
N GLU A 77 -0.04 13.50 -3.54
CA GLU A 77 -1.51 13.43 -3.52
C GLU A 77 -2.02 11.99 -3.40
N TRP A 78 -1.39 11.06 -4.13
CA TRP A 78 -1.66 9.64 -4.00
C TRP A 78 -1.32 9.12 -2.60
N ALA A 79 -0.16 9.51 -2.07
CA ALA A 79 0.27 9.09 -0.74
C ALA A 79 -0.72 9.54 0.35
N ASP A 80 -1.19 10.79 0.29
CA ASP A 80 -2.18 11.33 1.23
C ASP A 80 -3.52 10.61 1.11
N TYR A 81 -3.99 10.39 -0.12
CA TYR A 81 -5.20 9.63 -0.39
C TYR A 81 -5.16 8.23 0.26
N PHE A 82 -4.13 7.42 -0.02
CA PHE A 82 -4.02 6.07 0.56
C PHE A 82 -3.78 6.08 2.07
N ALA A 83 -3.14 7.13 2.61
CA ALA A 83 -3.00 7.29 4.05
C ALA A 83 -4.37 7.52 4.73
N MET A 84 -5.26 8.28 4.12
CA MET A 84 -6.62 8.50 4.65
C MET A 84 -7.45 7.21 4.69
N LEU A 85 -7.24 6.29 3.74
CA LEU A 85 -7.96 5.01 3.69
C LEU A 85 -7.54 4.03 4.80
N GLN A 86 -6.39 4.25 5.44
CA GLN A 86 -5.75 3.29 6.34
C GLN A 86 -6.66 2.88 7.52
N LEU A 87 -7.39 3.81 8.13
CA LEU A 87 -8.33 3.50 9.22
C LEU A 87 -9.47 2.57 8.76
N LYS A 88 -10.00 2.81 7.55
CA LYS A 88 -11.05 1.96 6.98
C LYS A 88 -10.49 0.57 6.64
N VAL A 89 -9.27 0.49 6.10
CA VAL A 89 -8.56 -0.76 5.84
C VAL A 89 -8.40 -1.58 7.13
N GLU A 90 -7.95 -0.95 8.21
CA GLU A 90 -7.76 -1.60 9.51
C GLU A 90 -9.08 -2.11 10.09
N ALA A 91 -10.16 -1.32 10.00
CA ALA A 91 -11.49 -1.76 10.43
C ALA A 91 -12.00 -2.97 9.63
N VAL A 92 -11.82 -2.96 8.31
CA VAL A 92 -12.23 -4.07 7.43
C VAL A 92 -11.40 -5.32 7.71
N GLN A 93 -10.09 -5.19 7.96
CA GLN A 93 -9.23 -6.29 8.39
C GLN A 93 -9.65 -6.87 9.75
N ALA A 94 -10.17 -6.03 10.65
CA ALA A 94 -10.73 -6.44 11.93
C ALA A 94 -12.14 -7.07 11.82
N GLY A 95 -12.68 -7.22 10.61
CA GLY A 95 -13.95 -7.91 10.35
C GLY A 95 -15.13 -6.98 10.09
N ALA A 96 -14.93 -5.66 10.04
CA ALA A 96 -15.98 -4.70 9.66
C ALA A 96 -16.22 -4.68 8.13
N VAL A 97 -16.43 -5.86 7.54
CA VAL A 97 -16.53 -6.08 6.08
C VAL A 97 -17.71 -5.33 5.44
N GLY A 98 -18.74 -4.99 6.22
CA GLY A 98 -19.89 -4.21 5.75
C GLY A 98 -19.63 -2.71 5.56
N LEU A 99 -18.46 -2.20 5.94
CA LEU A 99 -18.07 -0.79 5.72
C LEU A 99 -17.70 -0.48 4.26
N VAL A 100 -17.50 -1.51 3.44
CA VAL A 100 -17.05 -1.38 2.06
C VAL A 100 -18.18 -1.77 1.12
N THR A 101 -18.57 -0.83 0.27
CA THR A 101 -19.50 -1.09 -0.83
C THR A 101 -18.76 -1.65 -2.05
N THR A 102 -19.49 -2.33 -2.95
CA THR A 102 -18.94 -2.78 -4.24
C THR A 102 -18.34 -1.62 -5.03
N ARG A 103 -19.01 -0.46 -5.04
CA ARG A 103 -18.53 0.72 -5.77
C ARG A 103 -17.21 1.23 -5.22
N GLU A 104 -17.08 1.37 -3.90
CA GLU A 104 -15.82 1.78 -3.27
C GLU A 104 -14.69 0.78 -3.53
N ALA A 105 -14.99 -0.52 -3.53
CA ALA A 105 -14.01 -1.54 -3.86
C ALA A 105 -13.54 -1.44 -5.32
N ASP A 106 -14.45 -1.24 -6.26
CA ASP A 106 -14.12 -1.10 -7.68
C ASP A 106 -13.36 0.22 -7.97
N ASP A 107 -13.74 1.30 -7.29
CA ASP A 107 -13.07 2.59 -7.41
C ASP A 107 -11.63 2.49 -6.85
N LEU A 108 -11.43 1.80 -5.72
CA LEU A 108 -10.09 1.60 -5.18
C LEU A 108 -9.19 0.74 -6.10
N VAL A 109 -9.76 -0.22 -6.84
CA VAL A 109 -8.99 -0.96 -7.87
C VAL A 109 -8.53 -0.01 -8.98
N ARG A 110 -9.43 0.85 -9.50
CA ARG A 110 -9.08 1.85 -10.53
C ARG A 110 -8.03 2.83 -10.03
N ASP A 111 -8.14 3.29 -8.79
CA ASP A 111 -7.19 4.19 -8.16
C ASP A 111 -5.82 3.53 -7.99
N ALA A 112 -5.77 2.26 -7.58
CA ALA A 112 -4.52 1.51 -7.47
C ALA A 112 -3.83 1.34 -8.85
N GLN A 113 -4.60 1.09 -9.90
CA GLN A 113 -4.09 1.03 -11.28
C GLN A 113 -3.57 2.40 -11.75
N ALA A 114 -4.32 3.48 -11.49
CA ALA A 114 -3.92 4.84 -11.85
C ALA A 114 -2.64 5.27 -11.11
N PHE A 115 -2.54 4.95 -9.82
CA PHE A 115 -1.33 5.17 -9.04
C PHE A 115 -0.14 4.37 -9.57
N ALA A 116 -0.35 3.10 -9.95
CA ALA A 116 0.69 2.29 -10.59
C ALA A 116 1.18 2.93 -11.89
N ALA A 117 0.28 3.42 -12.74
CA ALA A 117 0.65 4.12 -13.97
C ALA A 117 1.45 5.40 -13.68
N ALA A 118 0.99 6.23 -12.71
CA ALA A 118 1.69 7.45 -12.32
C ALA A 118 3.09 7.18 -11.74
N ALA A 119 3.28 6.08 -11.01
CA ALA A 119 4.56 5.69 -10.43
C ALA A 119 5.60 5.17 -11.45
N HIS A 120 5.16 4.92 -12.70
CA HIS A 120 5.97 4.44 -13.82
C HIS A 120 6.20 5.52 -14.91
N ALA A 121 5.53 6.67 -14.80
CA ALA A 121 5.74 7.84 -15.66
C ALA A 121 7.07 8.55 -15.32
#